data_AF-A0A8J1Z2Z2-F1
#
_entry.id   AF-A0A8J1Z2Z2-F1
#
_cell.length_a   1.000
_cell.length_b   1.000
_cell.length_c   1.000
_cell.angle_alpha   90.00
_cell.angle_beta   90.00
_cell.angle_gamma   90.00
#
_symmetry.space_group_name_H-M   'P 1'
#
loop_
_entity.id
_entity.type
_entity.pdbx_description
1 polymer ?
#
loop_
_entity_poly.entity_id
_entity_poly.type
_entity_poly.pdbx_seq_one_letter_code
_entity_poly.pdbx_strand_id
1 'polypeptide(L)'
;GQPVDVPESDAEYFEGVRKKFRTLLLSVEEHNRTSPSGIDLVRTLLLCDIGCGVYGNDPRIVGSLFGEVLCELAHAGQFRTLDQIVISGKKAFFDGIMSREVCEYAH
;
A
#
# COMPACT_ATOMS: atom_id res chain seq x y z
N GLY A 1 17.06 0.38 27.38
CA GLY A 1 17.09 0.95 26.03
C GLY A 1 15.88 0.46 25.30
N GLN A 2 15.15 1.34 24.60
CA GLN A 2 14.15 0.87 23.66
C GLN A 2 14.84 0.10 22.51
N PRO A 3 14.14 -0.82 21.83
CA PRO A 3 14.66 -1.45 20.63
C PRO A 3 15.07 -0.36 19.63
N VAL A 4 16.21 -0.56 18.98
CA VAL A 4 16.81 0.42 18.05
C VAL A 4 15.90 0.73 16.85
N ASP A 5 14.92 -0.13 16.56
CA ASP A 5 14.04 -0.04 15.40
C ASP A 5 12.65 0.56 15.70
N VAL A 6 12.46 1.18 16.87
CA VAL A 6 11.20 1.89 17.18
C VAL A 6 11.25 3.28 16.55
N PRO A 7 10.30 3.65 15.69
CA PRO A 7 10.26 4.99 15.11
C PRO A 7 10.21 6.07 16.17
N GLU A 8 10.90 7.18 15.95
CA GLU A 8 11.00 8.29 16.89
C GLU A 8 9.74 9.18 16.88
N SER A 9 8.89 9.02 15.85
CA SER A 9 7.63 9.76 15.70
C SER A 9 6.60 9.03 14.86
N ASP A 10 5.33 9.44 14.99
CA ASP A 10 4.25 8.97 14.13
C ASP A 10 4.52 9.25 12.65
N ALA A 11 5.14 10.40 12.34
CA ALA A 11 5.49 10.76 10.97
C ALA A 11 6.50 9.76 10.37
N GLU A 12 7.54 9.40 11.12
CA GLU A 12 8.53 8.39 10.69
C GLU A 12 7.89 7.00 10.56
N TYR A 13 7.01 6.64 11.50
CA TYR A 13 6.24 5.39 11.43
C TYR A 13 5.41 5.32 10.14
N PHE A 14 4.61 6.35 9.85
CA PHE A 14 3.74 6.38 8.67
C PHE A 14 4.53 6.46 7.37
N GLU A 15 5.68 7.12 7.36
CA GLU A 15 6.60 7.05 6.21
C GLU A 15 7.13 5.63 6.01
N GLY A 16 7.46 4.92 7.09
CA GLY A 16 7.79 3.50 7.03
C GLY A 16 6.66 2.64 6.46
N VAL A 17 5.41 2.95 6.79
CA VAL A 17 4.22 2.27 6.24
C VAL A 17 4.07 2.56 4.73
N ARG A 18 4.22 3.82 4.29
CA ARG A 18 4.20 4.18 2.86
C ARG A 18 5.28 3.43 2.07
N LYS A 19 6.51 3.40 2.57
CA LYS A 19 7.61 2.65 1.95
C LYS A 19 7.28 1.17 1.78
N LYS A 20 6.67 0.54 2.78
CA LYS A 20 6.25 -0.87 2.69
C LYS A 20 5.19 -1.09 1.61
N PHE A 21 4.20 -0.21 1.51
CA PHE A 21 3.20 -0.28 0.42
C PHE A 21 3.82 -0.09 -0.95
N ARG A 22 4.72 0.89 -1.10
CA ARG A 22 5.42 1.14 -2.36
C ARG A 22 6.23 -0.08 -2.78
N THR A 23 7.01 -0.65 -1.85
CA THR A 23 7.80 -1.86 -2.10
C THR A 23 6.91 -3.03 -2.48
N LEU A 24 5.76 -3.23 -1.84
CA LEU A 24 4.81 -4.30 -2.18
C LEU A 24 4.36 -4.19 -3.65
N LEU A 25 3.88 -3.01 -4.07
CA LEU A 25 3.36 -2.80 -5.42
C LEU A 25 4.45 -2.92 -6.48
N LEU A 26 5.62 -2.32 -6.25
CA LEU A 26 6.75 -2.41 -7.18
C LEU A 26 7.33 -3.82 -7.28
N SER A 27 7.29 -4.60 -6.19
CA SER A 27 7.75 -5.98 -6.21
C SER A 27 6.82 -6.87 -7.05
N VAL A 28 5.52 -6.61 -7.02
CA VAL A 28 4.55 -7.28 -7.90
C VAL A 28 4.80 -6.92 -9.36
N GLU A 29 4.97 -5.63 -9.67
CA GLU A 29 5.28 -5.18 -11.04
C GLU A 29 6.58 -5.79 -11.56
N GLU A 30 7.63 -5.79 -10.75
CA GLU A 30 8.93 -6.36 -11.11
C GLU A 30 8.87 -7.88 -11.32
N HIS A 31 8.17 -8.60 -10.46
CA HIS A 31 7.92 -10.04 -10.62
C HIS A 31 7.22 -10.32 -11.95
N ASN A 32 6.14 -9.59 -12.23
CA ASN A 32 5.39 -9.74 -13.48
C ASN A 32 6.24 -9.38 -14.72
N ARG A 33 7.07 -8.34 -14.64
CA ARG A 33 7.94 -7.89 -15.73
C ARG A 33 9.06 -8.88 -16.05
N THR A 34 9.59 -9.55 -15.03
CA THR A 34 10.72 -10.47 -15.17
C THR A 34 10.30 -11.93 -15.37
N SER A 35 9.00 -12.24 -15.24
CA SER A 35 8.44 -13.56 -15.55
C SER A 35 8.68 -13.92 -17.03
N PRO A 36 9.49 -14.96 -17.32
CA PRO A 36 9.90 -15.29 -18.69
C PRO A 36 8.79 -15.99 -19.50
N SER A 37 7.78 -16.55 -18.84
CA SER A 37 6.71 -17.35 -19.47
C SER A 37 5.32 -16.74 -19.33
N GLY A 38 5.15 -15.73 -18.47
CA GLY A 38 3.85 -15.14 -18.18
C GLY A 38 2.87 -16.09 -17.46
N ILE A 39 3.35 -17.25 -16.99
CA ILE A 39 2.52 -18.28 -16.35
C ILE A 39 2.31 -17.98 -14.86
N ASP A 40 3.26 -17.30 -14.23
CA ASP A 40 3.27 -16.96 -12.79
C ASP A 40 2.96 -15.47 -12.53
N LEU A 41 2.18 -14.84 -13.41
CA LEU A 41 1.77 -13.46 -13.23
C LEU A 41 0.83 -13.30 -12.04
N VAL A 42 1.14 -12.33 -11.19
CA VAL A 42 0.27 -11.87 -10.12
C VAL A 42 -0.72 -10.88 -10.72
N ARG A 43 -1.97 -11.33 -10.92
CA ARG A 43 -3.07 -10.50 -11.46
C ARG A 43 -3.95 -9.88 -10.39
N THR A 44 -3.99 -10.48 -9.20
CA THR A 44 -4.83 -10.04 -8.10
C THR A 44 -4.02 -9.90 -6.82
N LEU A 45 -4.14 -8.75 -6.16
CA LEU A 45 -3.58 -8.50 -4.83
C LEU A 45 -4.72 -8.47 -3.81
N LEU A 46 -4.69 -9.37 -2.83
CA LEU A 46 -5.57 -9.29 -1.66
C LEU A 46 -4.87 -8.49 -0.56
N LEU A 47 -5.48 -7.39 -0.12
CA LEU A 47 -4.95 -6.54 0.94
C LEU A 47 -5.93 -6.48 2.11
N CYS A 48 -5.41 -6.70 3.32
CA CYS A 48 -6.16 -6.59 4.57
C CYS A 48 -5.85 -5.25 5.26
N ASP A 49 -6.59 -4.91 6.33
CA ASP A 49 -6.34 -3.75 7.18
C ASP A 49 -5.08 -3.93 8.07
N ILE A 50 -3.91 -3.88 7.41
CA ILE A 50 -2.60 -4.17 8.01
C ILE A 50 -2.33 -3.27 9.22
N GLY A 51 -1.98 -3.90 10.35
CA GLY A 51 -1.66 -3.20 11.60
C GLY A 51 -2.87 -2.63 12.35
N CYS A 52 -4.10 -2.80 11.85
CA CYS A 52 -5.29 -2.21 12.49
C CYS A 52 -5.90 -3.07 13.61
N GLY A 53 -5.27 -4.21 13.92
CA GLY A 53 -5.60 -5.11 15.02
C GLY A 53 -4.73 -4.84 16.25
N VAL A 54 -3.74 -5.72 16.49
CA VAL A 54 -2.85 -5.66 17.67
C VAL A 54 -2.03 -4.38 17.73
N TYR A 55 -1.55 -3.87 16.59
CA TYR A 55 -0.77 -2.63 16.54
C TYR A 55 -1.62 -1.37 16.72
N GLY A 56 -2.95 -1.48 16.68
CA GLY A 56 -3.86 -0.38 16.99
C GLY A 56 -3.87 0.76 15.97
N ASN A 57 -3.37 0.55 14.76
CA ASN A 57 -3.40 1.60 13.74
C ASN A 57 -4.84 1.99 13.39
N ASP A 58 -5.05 3.28 13.10
CA ASP A 58 -6.32 3.74 12.55
C ASP A 58 -6.47 3.21 11.11
N PRO A 59 -7.53 2.43 10.81
CA PRO A 59 -7.72 1.85 9.50
C PRO A 59 -7.92 2.90 8.40
N ARG A 60 -8.55 4.04 8.68
CA ARG A 60 -8.71 5.11 7.67
C ARG A 60 -7.36 5.71 7.32
N ILE A 61 -6.53 6.02 8.32
CA ILE A 61 -5.19 6.58 8.09
C ILE A 61 -4.36 5.61 7.25
N VAL A 62 -4.24 4.35 7.66
CA VAL A 62 -3.43 3.36 6.90
C VAL A 62 -4.01 3.13 5.50
N GLY A 63 -5.33 3.14 5.36
CA GLY A 63 -6.01 3.06 4.06
C GLY A 63 -5.65 4.23 3.15
N SER A 64 -5.70 5.46 3.66
CA SER A 64 -5.29 6.65 2.90
C SER A 64 -3.82 6.58 2.48
N LEU A 65 -2.91 6.13 3.36
CA LEU A 65 -1.50 5.92 3.01
C LEU A 65 -1.32 4.94 1.83
N PHE A 66 -2.07 3.84 1.82
CA PHE A 66 -2.03 2.89 0.70
C PHE A 66 -2.56 3.52 -0.59
N GLY A 67 -3.69 4.23 -0.50
CA GLY A 67 -4.28 4.93 -1.64
C GLY A 67 -3.34 5.98 -2.22
N GLU A 68 -2.64 6.76 -1.38
CA GLU A 68 -1.69 7.81 -1.80
C GLU A 68 -0.59 7.19 -2.66
N VAL A 69 0.01 6.10 -2.17
CA VAL A 69 1.06 5.36 -2.88
C VAL A 69 0.52 4.78 -4.19
N LEU A 70 -0.71 4.25 -4.19
CA LEU A 70 -1.32 3.71 -5.41
C LEU A 70 -1.52 4.80 -6.47
N CYS A 71 -2.05 5.97 -6.09
CA CYS A 71 -2.22 7.12 -7.00
C CYS A 71 -0.86 7.61 -7.53
N GLU A 72 0.14 7.77 -6.65
CA GLU A 72 1.49 8.19 -7.02
C GLU A 72 2.11 7.26 -8.08
N LEU A 73 2.11 5.95 -7.82
CA LEU A 73 2.68 4.97 -8.76
C LEU A 73 1.89 4.87 -10.06
N ALA A 74 0.55 5.01 -10.00
CA ALA A 74 -0.30 5.03 -11.18
C ALA A 74 0.00 6.27 -12.06
N HIS A 75 0.12 7.46 -11.47
CA HIS A 75 0.49 8.69 -12.17
C HIS A 75 1.89 8.62 -12.78
N ALA A 76 2.86 8.05 -12.06
CA ALA A 76 4.21 7.82 -12.56
C ALA A 76 4.27 6.70 -13.62
N GLY A 77 3.18 5.95 -13.81
CA GLY A 77 3.11 4.84 -14.76
C GLY A 77 3.94 3.62 -14.35
N GLN A 78 4.27 3.49 -13.07
CA GLN A 78 5.14 2.45 -12.48
C GLN A 78 4.37 1.23 -11.96
N PHE A 79 3.05 1.21 -12.13
CA PHE A 79 2.19 0.12 -11.68
C PHE A 79 1.09 -0.14 -12.72
N ARG A 80 1.17 -1.28 -13.42
CA ARG A 80 0.31 -1.54 -14.61
C ARG A 80 -0.13 -3.00 -14.78
N THR A 81 0.62 -3.95 -14.22
CA THR A 81 0.42 -5.38 -14.51
C THR A 81 -0.65 -6.05 -13.65
N LEU A 82 -1.11 -5.37 -12.60
CA LEU A 82 -2.14 -5.89 -11.71
C LEU A 82 -3.53 -5.54 -12.23
N ASP A 83 -4.40 -6.54 -12.38
CA ASP A 83 -5.76 -6.36 -12.90
C ASP A 83 -6.73 -5.93 -11.78
N GLN A 84 -6.50 -6.41 -10.55
CA GLN A 84 -7.43 -6.19 -9.44
C GLN A 84 -6.76 -6.15 -8.07
N ILE A 85 -7.13 -5.15 -7.25
CA ILE A 85 -6.86 -5.15 -5.80
C ILE A 85 -8.16 -5.48 -5.07
N VAL A 86 -8.16 -6.54 -4.27
CA VAL A 86 -9.27 -6.93 -3.42
C VAL A 86 -8.97 -6.48 -2.00
N ILE A 87 -9.87 -5.71 -1.41
CA ILE A 87 -9.73 -5.25 -0.02
C ILE A 87 -10.57 -6.15 0.89
N SER A 88 -9.96 -6.61 1.98
CA SER A 88 -10.60 -7.37 3.04
C SER A 88 -10.35 -6.70 4.40
N GLY A 89 -11.20 -7.02 5.39
CA GLY A 89 -11.09 -6.47 6.74
C GLY A 89 -12.03 -5.29 7.00
N LYS A 90 -11.58 -4.30 7.79
CA LYS A 90 -12.42 -3.17 8.22
C LYS A 90 -12.84 -2.29 7.03
N LYS A 91 -14.13 -1.98 6.93
CA LYS A 91 -14.67 -1.03 5.93
C LYS A 91 -13.95 0.33 5.95
N ALA A 92 -13.58 0.82 7.13
CA ALA A 92 -12.87 2.08 7.30
C ALA A 92 -11.51 2.13 6.56
N PHE A 93 -10.85 0.97 6.39
CA PHE A 93 -9.61 0.87 5.60
C PHE A 93 -9.89 1.09 4.11
N PHE A 94 -10.90 0.40 3.57
CA PHE A 94 -11.38 0.63 2.21
C PHE A 94 -11.80 2.09 1.98
N ASP A 95 -12.54 2.69 2.92
CA ASP A 95 -12.97 4.08 2.83
C ASP A 95 -11.78 5.06 2.79
N GLY A 96 -10.71 4.79 3.54
CA GLY A 96 -9.46 5.56 3.49
C GLY A 96 -8.80 5.50 2.11
N ILE A 97 -8.69 4.30 1.54
CA ILE A 97 -8.13 4.10 0.18
C ILE A 97 -8.91 4.89 -0.87
N MET A 98 -10.24 4.88 -0.77
CA MET A 98 -11.14 5.49 -1.76
C MET A 98 -11.42 6.98 -1.51
N SER A 99 -10.81 7.58 -0.48
CA SER A 99 -11.07 8.98 -0.15
C SER A 99 -10.60 9.91 -1.27
N ARG A 100 -11.38 10.96 -1.55
CA ARG A 100 -11.12 11.86 -2.70
C ARG A 100 -9.78 12.61 -2.59
N GLU A 101 -9.38 12.92 -1.37
CA GLU A 101 -8.17 13.68 -1.06
C GLU A 101 -6.90 12.92 -1.47
N VAL A 102 -6.96 11.60 -1.57
CA VAL A 102 -5.79 10.74 -1.80
C VAL A 102 -5.12 10.93 -3.17
N CYS A 103 -5.90 11.13 -4.23
CA CYS A 103 -5.35 11.34 -5.58
C CYS A 103 -5.13 12.83 -5.91
N GLU A 104 -5.74 13.76 -5.16
CA GLU A 104 -5.60 15.20 -5.40
C GLU A 104 -4.25 15.76 -4.95
N TYR A 105 -3.53 15.07 -4.07
CA TYR A 105 -2.21 15.48 -3.55
C TYR A 105 -1.02 14.65 -4.07
N ALA A 106 -1.25 13.70 -4.99
CA ALA A 106 -0.19 12.92 -5.61
C ALA A 106 0.46 13.72 -6.77
N HIS A 107 1.36 14.65 -6.41
CA HIS A 107 2.15 15.48 -7.33
C HIS A 107 3.64 15.25 -7.18
#